data_AF-A0A6N4H3M6-F1
#
_entry.id   AF-A0A6N4H3M6-F1
#
_cell.length_a   1.000
_cell.length_b   1.000
_cell.length_c   1.000
_cell.angle_alpha   90.00
_cell.angle_beta   90.00
_cell.angle_gamma   90.00
#
_symmetry.space_group_name_H-M   'P 1'
#
loop_
_entity.id
_entity.type
_entity.pdbx_description
1 polymer ?
#
loop_
_entity_poly.entity_id
_entity_poly.type
_entity_poly.pdbx_seq_one_letter_code
_entity_poly.pdbx_strand_id
1 'polypeptide(L)'
;MSQVLSAFTRCCIHRGLYPYPETTADDRSRHHAADLPFRRRCRPDRTVHPSGILYRCRRTDTDRADRFAAVGERGRCVRPFRCPSRRQVPEKGRLSPAGRICCRFFGRNRLCLRECGDSPPLGLSRAGGAGNIVRLRFSLPDGVSPDDVSLRFAPLKYDKHFAFTFTCDDSYVTAYSLVWSLINARWIDDREFRHLDGIPTSGYVPDHALVMTDGCGNDRRFGFSCSVWPTWGRADDPANTYVKDLVRTGANSMYISWEELRLLSDFGVSMLFHNVDERVYGKADPALIAQGFRDDYDKVCEKLGLRMKVLGLPDGNEAYAEAAQQSDLIHFTRNSLAWQTRIYLHTCGDLRKGQTYGGGNNSDPDKKLAELAEQAVSGNPYWVGLTIHRGDRSYAEMLEKVYRLYGKAGSDALWVASWDEVYEYVAMREGARIRKDTEGRTVTFEIEMPVDESFWFRDISLLVDGLGGDCGVEPLSDNIVGLARAPRGGGMLVNVNFNPRLPALAEKYTAVYEREYTDAALADARYFVSQLLPSLAAPFEQRLGAVVAPSQGELAAGRIEAYLAQMDGYTVTVQRDLPAAE
;
A
#
# COMPACT_ATOMS: atom_id res chain seq x y z
N MET A 1 10.66 -53.53 -25.37
CA MET A 1 12.05 -54.02 -25.54
C MET A 1 12.89 -53.44 -24.40
N SER A 2 13.47 -54.34 -23.59
CA SER A 2 14.59 -54.19 -22.61
C SER A 2 14.62 -52.94 -21.72
N GLN A 3 14.28 -52.96 -20.42
CA GLN A 3 15.03 -53.52 -19.25
C GLN A 3 16.55 -53.30 -19.27
N VAL A 4 17.09 -52.69 -18.20
CA VAL A 4 18.12 -53.23 -17.26
C VAL A 4 18.59 -52.17 -16.23
N LEU A 5 18.37 -52.49 -14.93
CA LEU A 5 19.16 -52.32 -13.67
C LEU A 5 19.90 -51.00 -13.31
N SER A 6 20.18 -50.62 -12.04
CA SER A 6 19.80 -51.07 -10.68
C SER A 6 20.40 -50.10 -9.62
N ALA A 7 19.83 -50.15 -8.41
CA ALA A 7 20.21 -49.46 -7.18
C ALA A 7 21.61 -49.77 -6.62
N PHE A 8 22.10 -48.90 -5.71
CA PHE A 8 22.83 -49.31 -4.48
C PHE A 8 22.73 -48.26 -3.36
N THR A 9 22.76 -48.76 -2.13
CA THR A 9 22.37 -48.14 -0.85
C THR A 9 23.56 -48.13 0.14
N ARG A 10 23.68 -47.08 0.97
CA ARG A 10 24.31 -46.95 2.32
C ARG A 10 25.73 -47.49 2.60
N CYS A 11 26.57 -46.70 3.31
CA CYS A 11 26.86 -46.79 4.77
C CYS A 11 28.28 -46.27 5.15
N CYS A 12 28.47 -46.00 6.47
CA CYS A 12 29.66 -45.66 7.30
C CYS A 12 29.61 -44.20 7.81
N ILE A 13 29.32 -43.83 9.07
CA ILE A 13 29.72 -44.26 10.45
C ILE A 13 31.18 -43.98 10.81
N HIS A 14 31.40 -42.94 11.64
CA HIS A 14 32.26 -42.86 12.86
C HIS A 14 32.37 -41.38 13.30
N ARG A 15 32.63 -40.96 14.54
CA ARG A 15 32.38 -41.36 15.95
C ARG A 15 33.09 -40.27 16.79
N GLY A 16 32.54 -39.87 17.94
CA GLY A 16 33.21 -39.10 19.02
C GLY A 16 32.32 -37.95 19.56
N LEU A 17 31.60 -38.03 20.70
CA LEU A 17 32.02 -38.18 22.12
C LEU A 17 33.02 -37.06 22.52
N TYR A 18 32.87 -36.20 23.53
CA TYR A 18 32.02 -36.08 24.75
C TYR A 18 32.25 -34.63 25.35
N PRO A 19 31.86 -34.23 26.59
CA PRO A 19 31.05 -33.02 26.87
C PRO A 19 31.69 -31.90 27.74
N TYR A 20 30.96 -30.77 27.92
CA TYR A 20 30.80 -29.78 29.07
C TYR A 20 31.98 -29.50 30.06
N PRO A 21 32.09 -28.30 30.72
CA PRO A 21 31.00 -27.68 31.50
C PRO A 21 30.95 -26.13 31.62
N GLU A 22 29.88 -25.70 32.28
CA GLU A 22 29.59 -24.38 32.86
C GLU A 22 30.70 -23.84 33.78
N THR A 23 30.82 -22.51 33.85
CA THR A 23 31.18 -21.80 35.09
C THR A 23 30.51 -20.43 35.16
N THR A 24 29.82 -20.24 36.29
CA THR A 24 29.33 -19.01 36.91
C THR A 24 30.45 -18.03 37.30
N ALA A 25 30.21 -16.71 37.27
CA ALA A 25 30.35 -15.80 38.42
C ALA A 25 30.32 -14.30 38.02
N ASP A 26 29.64 -13.53 38.87
CA ASP A 26 29.70 -12.08 39.15
C ASP A 26 31.02 -11.36 38.84
N ASP A 27 31.00 -10.08 38.44
CA ASP A 27 30.93 -8.95 39.40
C ASP A 27 31.03 -7.57 38.71
N ARG A 28 30.21 -6.64 39.24
CA ARG A 28 30.36 -5.18 39.40
C ARG A 28 31.20 -4.30 38.45
N SER A 29 30.45 -3.33 37.89
CA SER A 29 30.64 -1.87 37.95
C SER A 29 32.00 -1.24 37.66
N ARG A 30 32.02 -0.27 36.72
CA ARG A 30 32.55 1.09 36.93
C ARG A 30 32.22 2.06 35.79
N HIS A 31 32.17 3.32 36.20
CA HIS A 31 31.68 4.53 35.58
C HIS A 31 32.47 5.11 34.39
N HIS A 32 31.75 5.94 33.62
CA HIS A 32 32.09 7.25 33.01
C HIS A 32 33.46 7.49 32.32
N ALA A 33 33.38 7.84 31.03
CA ALA A 33 33.94 9.08 30.41
C ALA A 33 33.52 9.08 28.91
N ALA A 34 32.67 9.98 28.41
CA ALA A 34 32.90 11.39 28.08
C ALA A 34 33.98 11.61 27.00
N ASP A 35 33.50 11.93 25.79
CA ASP A 35 33.99 12.86 24.77
C ASP A 35 35.50 13.05 24.49
N LEU A 36 35.90 12.84 23.22
CA LEU A 36 36.23 13.94 22.27
C LEU A 36 36.72 13.39 20.91
N PRO A 37 36.53 14.14 19.80
CA PRO A 37 36.77 13.69 18.42
C PRO A 37 38.12 14.12 17.85
N PHE A 38 38.38 13.70 16.60
CA PHE A 38 39.49 13.98 15.67
C PHE A 38 40.51 12.84 15.49
N ARG A 39 40.55 12.28 14.27
CA ARG A 39 41.67 12.51 13.35
C ARG A 39 41.38 11.97 11.94
N ARG A 40 41.38 12.91 10.99
CA ARG A 40 41.62 12.67 9.57
C ARG A 40 42.94 11.90 9.39
N ARG A 41 42.96 10.90 8.52
CA ARG A 41 44.17 10.45 7.83
C ARG A 41 43.88 10.33 6.34
N CYS A 42 44.71 11.03 5.57
CA CYS A 42 44.79 10.93 4.12
C CYS A 42 45.86 9.91 3.70
N ARG A 43 45.70 9.45 2.45
CA ARG A 43 46.68 8.95 1.46
C ARG A 43 47.06 7.46 1.47
N PRO A 44 47.47 6.87 0.31
CA PRO A 44 47.91 7.54 -0.93
C PRO A 44 47.31 7.07 -2.26
N ASP A 45 47.47 7.99 -3.22
CA ASP A 45 47.46 7.91 -4.68
C ASP A 45 48.21 6.69 -5.26
N ARG A 46 47.65 6.11 -6.34
CA ARG A 46 48.41 5.52 -7.45
C ARG A 46 47.68 5.80 -8.77
N THR A 47 48.23 6.74 -9.52
CA THR A 47 47.94 7.03 -10.92
C THR A 47 48.64 6.03 -11.84
N VAL A 48 47.93 5.53 -12.86
CA VAL A 48 48.47 5.20 -14.20
C VAL A 48 47.35 5.41 -15.23
N HIS A 49 47.56 6.36 -16.15
CA HIS A 49 46.90 6.51 -17.47
C HIS A 49 47.99 6.27 -18.54
N PRO A 50 47.68 5.78 -19.76
CA PRO A 50 47.15 6.60 -20.88
C PRO A 50 46.08 5.86 -21.72
N SER A 51 45.19 6.46 -22.51
CA SER A 51 45.43 7.37 -23.66
C SER A 51 44.12 8.00 -24.19
N GLY A 52 44.20 9.29 -24.60
CA GLY A 52 43.41 10.11 -25.57
C GLY A 52 41.89 9.93 -25.74
N ILE A 53 41.05 10.97 -25.80
CA ILE A 53 41.06 12.05 -26.81
C ILE A 53 40.28 13.31 -26.32
N LEU A 54 40.88 14.47 -26.67
CA LEU A 54 40.42 15.86 -26.80
C LEU A 54 39.04 16.34 -26.29
N TYR A 55 39.08 17.39 -25.45
CA TYR A 55 38.12 18.51 -25.52
C TYR A 55 38.84 19.87 -25.60
N ARG A 56 38.30 20.70 -26.48
CA ARG A 56 38.78 22.01 -26.95
C ARG A 56 38.45 23.08 -25.91
N CYS A 57 39.45 23.88 -25.52
CA CYS A 57 39.28 25.07 -24.69
C CYS A 57 39.25 26.32 -25.58
N ARG A 58 38.31 27.25 -25.36
CA ARG A 58 38.42 28.65 -25.80
C ARG A 58 38.05 29.57 -24.63
N ARG A 59 39.04 30.36 -24.24
CA ARG A 59 39.02 31.54 -23.35
C ARG A 59 38.35 32.74 -24.06
N THR A 60 37.47 33.48 -23.39
CA THR A 60 37.61 34.78 -22.67
C THR A 60 37.24 35.98 -23.53
N ASP A 61 36.45 36.89 -22.93
CA ASP A 61 36.74 38.32 -22.72
C ASP A 61 35.45 38.99 -22.20
N THR A 62 35.38 39.35 -20.91
CA THR A 62 35.68 40.65 -20.29
C THR A 62 34.80 41.81 -20.78
N ASP A 63 33.98 42.37 -19.89
CA ASP A 63 34.22 43.76 -19.46
C ASP A 63 33.62 44.14 -18.10
N ARG A 64 34.37 44.99 -17.39
CA ARG A 64 34.14 45.61 -16.06
C ARG A 64 33.13 46.76 -16.18
N ALA A 65 32.40 47.17 -15.13
CA ALA A 65 32.78 48.19 -14.13
C ALA A 65 31.46 48.71 -13.50
N ASP A 66 31.30 49.31 -12.31
CA ASP A 66 32.04 49.44 -11.06
C ASP A 66 31.11 50.31 -10.14
N ARG A 67 31.06 50.05 -8.83
CA ARG A 67 30.58 50.93 -7.71
C ARG A 67 29.05 51.20 -7.57
N PHE A 68 28.42 51.37 -6.41
CA PHE A 68 28.82 51.83 -5.07
C PHE A 68 27.98 51.14 -3.97
N ALA A 69 28.57 50.99 -2.77
CA ALA A 69 27.85 50.79 -1.51
C ALA A 69 27.72 52.13 -0.76
N ALA A 70 26.57 52.39 -0.13
CA ALA A 70 26.41 53.38 0.93
C ALA A 70 25.33 52.93 1.93
N VAL A 71 25.68 53.02 3.20
CA VAL A 71 24.89 52.77 4.41
C VAL A 71 24.04 54.00 4.74
N GLY A 72 22.83 53.83 5.28
CA GLY A 72 22.03 54.92 5.87
C GLY A 72 20.84 54.42 6.70
N GLU A 73 20.84 54.77 7.98
CA GLU A 73 19.93 54.38 9.05
C GLU A 73 18.52 55.04 9.03
N ARG A 74 17.56 54.33 9.66
CA ARG A 74 16.40 54.78 10.49
C ARG A 74 15.27 55.65 9.87
N GLY A 75 14.04 55.18 10.09
CA GLY A 75 12.85 56.06 10.19
C GLY A 75 11.51 55.32 10.18
N ARG A 76 10.87 55.13 11.34
CA ARG A 76 9.45 54.77 11.47
C ARG A 76 8.57 55.97 11.10
N CYS A 77 7.39 55.73 10.50
CA CYS A 77 6.07 56.05 11.07
C CYS A 77 4.90 56.01 10.04
N VAL A 78 3.83 55.31 10.45
CA VAL A 78 2.40 55.74 10.44
C VAL A 78 1.59 55.70 9.12
N ARG A 79 0.63 54.74 9.09
CA ARG A 79 -0.68 54.73 8.38
C ARG A 79 -1.58 55.89 8.86
N PRO A 80 -2.68 56.35 8.20
CA PRO A 80 -3.73 55.51 7.57
C PRO A 80 -4.50 56.17 6.39
N PHE A 81 -5.55 55.50 5.88
CA PHE A 81 -6.84 55.98 5.30
C PHE A 81 -7.33 54.92 4.28
N ARG A 82 -8.39 54.13 4.56
CA ARG A 82 -9.85 54.36 4.58
C ARG A 82 -10.56 54.07 3.24
N CYS A 83 -11.52 53.17 3.35
CA CYS A 83 -12.54 52.75 2.38
C CYS A 83 -13.68 53.78 2.25
N PRO A 84 -14.43 53.79 1.14
CA PRO A 84 -15.90 53.62 1.18
C PRO A 84 -16.42 52.82 -0.03
N SER A 85 -17.65 52.29 -0.16
CA SER A 85 -18.76 51.93 0.71
C SER A 85 -19.84 51.30 -0.18
N ARG A 86 -20.52 50.25 0.32
CA ARG A 86 -21.95 49.84 0.15
C ARG A 86 -22.70 50.02 -1.19
N ARG A 87 -23.36 48.93 -1.61
CA ARG A 87 -24.80 48.74 -1.95
C ARG A 87 -24.99 47.28 -2.44
N GLN A 88 -26.12 46.59 -2.40
CA GLN A 88 -27.35 46.55 -1.58
C GLN A 88 -28.04 45.23 -2.01
N VAL A 89 -28.66 44.49 -1.09
CA VAL A 89 -29.47 43.27 -1.34
C VAL A 89 -30.86 43.66 -1.88
N PRO A 90 -31.55 42.79 -2.63
CA PRO A 90 -32.90 42.41 -2.19
C PRO A 90 -33.20 40.91 -2.23
N GLU A 91 -34.20 40.56 -1.45
CA GLU A 91 -34.65 39.24 -1.01
C GLU A 91 -35.87 38.73 -1.82
N LYS A 92 -36.08 37.40 -1.79
CA LYS A 92 -37.32 36.60 -2.01
C LYS A 92 -37.78 36.19 -3.44
N GLY A 93 -37.91 34.88 -3.63
CA GLY A 93 -38.72 34.23 -4.68
C GLY A 93 -38.69 32.69 -4.60
N ARG A 94 -39.86 32.03 -4.68
CA ARG A 94 -40.18 30.63 -4.32
C ARG A 94 -39.75 29.53 -5.33
N LEU A 95 -39.85 28.29 -4.83
CA LEU A 95 -39.77 26.93 -5.40
C LEU A 95 -40.41 26.65 -6.79
N SER A 96 -39.63 25.89 -7.60
CA SER A 96 -39.92 24.72 -8.51
C SER A 96 -40.91 24.83 -9.71
N PRO A 97 -40.96 23.84 -10.63
CA PRO A 97 -39.90 23.12 -11.37
C PRO A 97 -40.21 23.07 -12.91
N ALA A 98 -39.20 22.83 -13.77
CA ALA A 98 -39.35 22.06 -15.02
C ALA A 98 -38.08 22.15 -15.87
N GLY A 99 -37.56 21.00 -16.26
CA GLY A 99 -36.43 20.88 -17.17
C GLY A 99 -36.77 21.33 -18.59
N ARG A 100 -35.76 21.87 -19.28
CA ARG A 100 -35.62 21.73 -20.72
C ARG A 100 -34.16 21.49 -21.05
N ILE A 101 -33.92 20.26 -21.48
CA ILE A 101 -32.73 19.82 -22.20
C ILE A 101 -32.66 20.61 -23.50
N CYS A 102 -31.55 21.31 -23.74
CA CYS A 102 -31.22 21.84 -25.07
C CYS A 102 -30.03 21.05 -25.60
N CYS A 103 -30.32 20.05 -26.43
CA CYS A 103 -29.31 19.30 -27.17
C CYS A 103 -28.75 20.18 -28.30
N ARG A 104 -27.43 20.35 -28.35
CA ARG A 104 -26.70 20.54 -29.60
C ARG A 104 -25.65 19.45 -29.74
N PHE A 105 -25.83 18.66 -30.79
CA PHE A 105 -24.91 17.62 -31.25
C PHE A 105 -23.65 18.25 -31.84
N PHE A 106 -22.48 17.81 -31.39
CA PHE A 106 -21.28 17.63 -32.23
C PHE A 106 -20.36 16.60 -31.58
N GLY A 107 -19.97 15.57 -32.37
CA GLY A 107 -18.68 14.87 -32.28
C GLY A 107 -18.43 13.92 -31.09
N ARG A 108 -18.26 12.64 -31.41
CA ARG A 108 -17.91 11.51 -30.51
C ARG A 108 -16.66 11.76 -29.64
N ASN A 109 -16.82 11.67 -28.32
CA ASN A 109 -15.93 10.97 -27.38
C ASN A 109 -16.61 10.99 -25.99
N ARG A 110 -17.10 9.83 -25.50
CA ARG A 110 -17.63 9.70 -24.14
C ARG A 110 -16.47 9.39 -23.19
N LEU A 111 -15.95 10.41 -22.51
CA LEU A 111 -15.40 10.26 -21.17
C LEU A 111 -16.53 10.54 -20.18
N CYS A 112 -16.94 9.53 -19.41
CA CYS A 112 -17.82 9.73 -18.27
C CYS A 112 -16.96 10.30 -17.11
N LEU A 113 -16.93 11.63 -17.01
CA LEU A 113 -16.54 12.29 -15.76
C LEU A 113 -17.66 12.04 -14.74
N ARG A 114 -17.36 11.29 -13.68
CA ARG A 114 -18.16 11.33 -12.45
C ARG A 114 -17.77 12.59 -11.70
N GLU A 115 -18.73 13.48 -11.50
CA GLU A 115 -18.58 14.65 -10.64
C GLU A 115 -18.28 14.19 -9.20
N CYS A 116 -17.13 14.61 -8.65
CA CYS A 116 -16.91 14.63 -7.22
C CYS A 116 -17.72 15.80 -6.67
N GLY A 117 -18.83 15.49 -5.98
CA GLY A 117 -19.75 16.50 -5.46
C GLY A 117 -19.19 17.26 -4.25
N ASP A 118 -19.55 18.53 -4.17
CA ASP A 118 -19.27 19.44 -3.06
C ASP A 118 -19.71 18.84 -1.70
N SER A 119 -18.81 18.89 -0.72
CA SER A 119 -19.05 18.41 0.65
C SER A 119 -19.68 19.49 1.52
N PRO A 120 -20.81 19.24 2.23
CA PRO A 120 -21.27 20.11 3.32
C PRO A 120 -20.48 19.80 4.61
N PRO A 121 -20.48 20.70 5.61
CA PRO A 121 -19.70 20.52 6.83
C PRO A 121 -20.26 19.37 7.67
N LEU A 122 -19.40 18.42 8.06
CA LEU A 122 -19.78 17.20 8.77
C LEU A 122 -19.43 17.30 10.27
N GLY A 123 -20.45 17.50 11.10
CA GLY A 123 -20.61 16.61 12.25
C GLY A 123 -21.15 15.29 11.71
N LEU A 124 -20.61 14.15 12.16
CA LEU A 124 -21.01 12.78 11.81
C LEU A 124 -22.44 12.70 11.25
N SER A 125 -22.59 12.81 9.92
CA SER A 125 -23.83 12.39 9.30
C SER A 125 -23.74 10.87 9.27
N ARG A 126 -24.57 10.23 10.11
CA ARG A 126 -24.90 8.82 9.92
C ARG A 126 -25.60 8.70 8.58
N ALA A 127 -24.83 8.53 7.51
CA ALA A 127 -25.36 8.09 6.24
C ALA A 127 -25.72 6.61 6.41
N GLY A 128 -26.93 6.36 6.91
CA GLY A 128 -27.57 5.05 6.92
C GLY A 128 -27.82 4.60 5.48
N GLY A 129 -26.80 4.03 4.85
CA GLY A 129 -26.92 3.25 3.63
C GLY A 129 -26.75 1.78 3.98
N ALA A 130 -27.57 0.91 3.38
CA ALA A 130 -27.52 -0.54 3.59
C ALA A 130 -26.13 -1.18 3.34
N GLY A 131 -25.21 -0.48 2.65
CA GLY A 131 -23.85 -0.94 2.37
C GLY A 131 -22.92 -1.09 3.58
N ASN A 132 -23.32 -0.60 4.76
CA ASN A 132 -22.52 -0.64 5.99
C ASN A 132 -23.05 -1.66 7.02
N ILE A 133 -24.07 -2.44 6.64
CA ILE A 133 -24.69 -3.45 7.51
C ILE A 133 -24.41 -4.84 6.94
N VAL A 134 -23.86 -5.71 7.78
CA VAL A 134 -23.63 -7.12 7.49
C VAL A 134 -24.56 -7.95 8.37
N ARG A 135 -25.27 -8.92 7.78
CA ARG A 135 -26.12 -9.86 8.50
C ARG A 135 -25.64 -11.29 8.27
N LEU A 136 -25.45 -12.02 9.36
CA LEU A 136 -25.04 -13.42 9.36
C LEU A 136 -26.02 -14.24 10.18
N ARG A 137 -26.44 -15.39 9.66
CA ARG A 137 -27.23 -16.37 10.41
C ARG A 137 -26.41 -17.62 10.69
N PHE A 138 -26.50 -18.09 11.92
CA PHE A 138 -25.87 -19.31 12.41
C PHE A 138 -26.97 -20.34 12.72
N SER A 139 -26.81 -21.54 12.19
CA SER A 139 -27.70 -22.68 12.44
C SER A 139 -27.10 -23.58 13.52
N LEU A 140 -27.69 -23.59 14.72
CA LEU A 140 -27.11 -24.25 15.89
C LEU A 140 -27.37 -25.76 15.92
N PRO A 141 -26.39 -26.56 16.36
CA PRO A 141 -26.60 -27.98 16.62
C PRO A 141 -27.57 -28.19 17.80
N ASP A 142 -28.09 -29.41 17.93
CA ASP A 142 -28.97 -29.77 19.04
C ASP A 142 -28.26 -29.64 20.39
N GLY A 143 -28.96 -29.11 21.38
CA GLY A 143 -28.43 -28.92 22.74
C GLY A 143 -27.64 -27.62 22.96
N VAL A 144 -27.39 -26.83 21.92
CA VAL A 144 -26.78 -25.49 22.06
C VAL A 144 -27.88 -24.44 22.21
N SER A 145 -27.81 -23.66 23.29
CA SER A 145 -28.73 -22.55 23.51
C SER A 145 -28.35 -21.35 22.63
N PRO A 146 -29.31 -20.75 21.89
CA PRO A 146 -29.08 -19.49 21.19
C PRO A 146 -28.59 -18.37 22.11
N ASP A 147 -28.98 -18.37 23.38
CA ASP A 147 -28.60 -17.35 24.36
C ASP A 147 -27.10 -17.37 24.69
N ASP A 148 -26.47 -18.55 24.64
CA ASP A 148 -25.04 -18.74 24.95
C ASP A 148 -24.12 -18.28 23.80
N VAL A 149 -24.68 -18.07 22.60
CA VAL A 149 -23.90 -17.65 21.44
C VAL A 149 -23.56 -16.16 21.54
N SER A 150 -22.28 -15.84 21.43
CA SER A 150 -21.81 -14.45 21.44
C SER A 150 -20.91 -14.16 20.24
N LEU A 151 -20.90 -12.91 19.80
CA LEU A 151 -20.09 -12.47 18.67
C LEU A 151 -19.31 -11.23 19.06
N ARG A 152 -18.04 -11.23 18.74
CA ARG A 152 -17.15 -10.08 18.89
C ARG A 152 -16.21 -10.02 17.69
N PHE A 153 -15.63 -8.85 17.46
CA PHE A 153 -14.51 -8.75 16.53
C PHE A 153 -13.29 -9.47 17.11
N ALA A 154 -12.47 -10.04 16.22
CA ALA A 154 -11.12 -10.41 16.58
C ALA A 154 -10.31 -9.14 16.92
N PRO A 155 -9.35 -9.19 17.86
CA PRO A 155 -8.55 -8.01 18.16
C PRO A 155 -7.73 -7.56 16.94
N LEU A 156 -7.15 -8.50 16.19
CA LEU A 156 -6.55 -8.22 14.89
C LEU A 156 -7.29 -9.00 13.83
N LYS A 157 -7.27 -8.48 12.60
CA LYS A 157 -7.82 -9.18 11.45
C LYS A 157 -7.20 -10.58 11.34
N TYR A 158 -8.00 -11.55 10.93
CA TYR A 158 -7.66 -12.97 10.80
C TYR A 158 -7.26 -13.67 12.12
N ASP A 159 -7.61 -13.06 13.26
CA ASP A 159 -7.23 -13.54 14.60
C ASP A 159 -5.71 -13.68 14.76
N LYS A 160 -4.95 -12.78 14.11
CA LYS A 160 -3.49 -12.72 14.25
C LYS A 160 -3.10 -12.23 15.64
N HIS A 161 -1.90 -12.61 16.06
CA HIS A 161 -1.38 -12.27 17.38
C HIS A 161 -0.79 -10.85 17.42
N PHE A 162 -0.06 -10.42 16.38
CA PHE A 162 0.58 -9.11 16.32
C PHE A 162 0.58 -8.55 14.89
N ALA A 163 0.93 -7.27 14.72
CA ALA A 163 0.83 -6.58 13.42
C ALA A 163 2.12 -5.86 13.03
N PHE A 164 2.38 -5.82 11.73
CA PHE A 164 3.51 -5.16 11.11
C PHE A 164 3.06 -4.39 9.87
N THR A 165 3.52 -3.14 9.76
CA THR A 165 3.29 -2.30 8.58
C THR A 165 4.61 -1.84 7.99
N PHE A 166 4.78 -2.09 6.70
CA PHE A 166 5.93 -1.65 5.92
C PHE A 166 5.54 -0.45 5.03
N THR A 167 6.40 0.55 4.88
CA THR A 167 6.13 1.75 4.09
C THR A 167 7.32 2.13 3.22
N CYS A 168 7.07 2.38 1.94
CA CYS A 168 8.00 3.04 1.01
C CYS A 168 7.63 4.52 0.88
N ASP A 169 8.50 5.42 1.33
CA ASP A 169 8.33 6.87 1.21
C ASP A 169 8.86 7.39 -0.13
N ASP A 170 8.57 8.66 -0.41
CA ASP A 170 9.13 9.46 -1.51
C ASP A 170 8.78 9.00 -2.94
N SER A 171 7.73 8.19 -3.12
CA SER A 171 7.29 7.74 -4.45
C SER A 171 8.36 6.98 -5.25
N TYR A 172 9.33 6.32 -4.60
CA TYR A 172 10.34 5.56 -5.31
C TYR A 172 9.75 4.35 -6.04
N VAL A 173 10.18 4.12 -7.29
CA VAL A 173 9.77 2.97 -8.10
C VAL A 173 10.12 1.63 -7.46
N THR A 174 11.06 1.59 -6.51
CA THR A 174 11.39 0.39 -5.72
C THR A 174 10.21 -0.19 -4.94
N ALA A 175 9.18 0.62 -4.66
CA ALA A 175 7.90 0.11 -4.17
C ALA A 175 7.26 -0.89 -5.14
N TYR A 176 7.32 -0.63 -6.45
CA TYR A 176 6.91 -1.55 -7.49
C TYR A 176 8.00 -2.57 -7.83
N SER A 177 9.18 -2.10 -8.27
CA SER A 177 10.21 -2.92 -8.92
C SER A 177 10.81 -3.97 -8.00
N LEU A 178 10.82 -3.72 -6.68
CA LEU A 178 11.38 -4.60 -5.68
C LEU A 178 10.33 -5.13 -4.70
N VAL A 179 9.65 -4.25 -3.95
CA VAL A 179 8.83 -4.67 -2.79
C VAL A 179 7.55 -5.37 -3.24
N TRP A 180 6.74 -4.73 -4.11
CA TRP A 180 5.55 -5.36 -4.66
C TRP A 180 5.91 -6.59 -5.50
N SER A 181 6.98 -6.52 -6.29
CA SER A 181 7.43 -7.66 -7.09
C SER A 181 7.85 -8.86 -6.23
N LEU A 182 8.54 -8.63 -5.12
CA LEU A 182 8.89 -9.67 -4.15
C LEU A 182 7.64 -10.31 -3.56
N ILE A 183 6.75 -9.49 -2.99
CA ILE A 183 5.53 -9.96 -2.32
C ILE A 183 4.66 -10.80 -3.25
N ASN A 184 4.59 -10.41 -4.53
CA ASN A 184 3.68 -11.02 -5.50
C ASN A 184 4.37 -12.05 -6.41
N ALA A 185 5.61 -12.48 -6.11
CA ALA A 185 6.39 -13.39 -6.96
C ALA A 185 6.44 -12.93 -8.42
N ARG A 186 6.96 -11.74 -8.65
CA ARG A 186 7.14 -11.12 -9.97
C ARG A 186 8.61 -10.90 -10.25
N TRP A 187 8.91 -10.66 -11.51
CA TRP A 187 10.28 -10.39 -11.95
C TRP A 187 10.88 -9.20 -11.20
N ILE A 188 11.96 -9.46 -10.47
CA ILE A 188 12.84 -8.47 -9.86
C ILE A 188 14.08 -8.38 -10.75
N ASP A 189 14.36 -7.17 -11.21
CA ASP A 189 15.47 -6.88 -12.09
C ASP A 189 16.70 -6.44 -11.29
N ASP A 190 17.90 -6.79 -11.75
CA ASP A 190 19.14 -6.27 -11.18
C ASP A 190 19.27 -4.76 -11.43
N ARG A 191 18.62 -4.25 -12.49
CA ARG A 191 18.42 -2.81 -12.64
C ARG A 191 17.39 -2.33 -11.62
N GLU A 192 17.89 -1.52 -10.71
CA GLU A 192 17.12 -0.95 -9.62
C GLU A 192 15.84 -0.22 -10.04
N PHE A 193 15.91 0.60 -11.09
CA PHE A 193 14.77 1.31 -11.64
C PHE A 193 14.22 0.58 -12.86
N ARG A 194 13.32 -0.36 -12.58
CA ARG A 194 12.52 -1.03 -13.61
C ARG A 194 11.06 -0.60 -13.49
N HIS A 195 10.55 -0.07 -14.60
CA HIS A 195 9.14 0.24 -14.75
C HIS A 195 8.34 -0.92 -15.36
N LEU A 196 7.01 -0.87 -15.26
CA LEU A 196 6.06 -1.91 -15.67
C LEU A 196 6.30 -2.43 -17.10
N ASP A 197 6.48 -1.51 -18.07
CA ASP A 197 6.73 -1.86 -19.49
C ASP A 197 8.22 -1.99 -19.82
N GLY A 198 9.08 -1.95 -18.81
CA GLY A 198 10.52 -2.10 -18.96
C GLY A 198 10.87 -3.54 -19.34
N ILE A 199 11.58 -3.69 -20.46
CA ILE A 199 12.17 -4.96 -20.89
C ILE A 199 13.07 -5.48 -19.75
N PRO A 200 12.84 -6.71 -19.25
CA PRO A 200 13.70 -7.35 -18.27
C PRO A 200 15.16 -7.44 -18.74
N THR A 201 16.10 -7.27 -17.81
CA THR A 201 17.53 -7.47 -18.06
C THR A 201 18.02 -8.77 -17.40
N SER A 202 19.00 -8.71 -16.51
CA SER A 202 19.30 -9.80 -15.57
C SER A 202 18.47 -9.62 -14.29
N GLY A 203 18.17 -10.72 -13.61
CA GLY A 203 17.28 -10.72 -12.46
C GLY A 203 16.73 -12.10 -12.16
N TYR A 204 15.66 -12.15 -11.37
CA TYR A 204 15.01 -13.40 -10.97
C TYR A 204 13.52 -13.21 -10.65
N VAL A 205 12.78 -14.31 -10.65
CA VAL A 205 11.43 -14.37 -10.09
C VAL A 205 11.53 -15.08 -8.74
N PRO A 206 11.00 -14.52 -7.64
CA PRO A 206 10.90 -15.24 -6.38
C PRO A 206 10.09 -16.53 -6.54
N ASP A 207 10.49 -17.60 -5.84
CA ASP A 207 9.85 -18.92 -5.96
C ASP A 207 8.40 -18.95 -5.45
N HIS A 208 8.02 -17.98 -4.62
CA HIS A 208 6.71 -17.91 -3.99
C HIS A 208 6.33 -16.47 -3.62
N ALA A 209 5.04 -16.24 -3.45
CA ALA A 209 4.51 -14.99 -2.93
C ALA A 209 4.67 -14.94 -1.40
N LEU A 210 4.87 -13.75 -0.84
CA LEU A 210 4.91 -13.55 0.61
C LEU A 210 3.49 -13.39 1.14
N VAL A 211 3.03 -14.41 1.87
CA VAL A 211 1.65 -14.52 2.34
C VAL A 211 1.57 -14.86 3.83
N MET A 212 0.52 -14.36 4.47
CA MET A 212 -0.07 -14.95 5.68
C MET A 212 -1.35 -15.67 5.27
N THR A 213 -1.93 -16.51 6.13
CA THR A 213 -3.29 -17.01 5.90
C THR A 213 -4.33 -16.10 6.56
N ASP A 214 -5.58 -16.20 6.14
CA ASP A 214 -6.71 -15.57 6.81
C ASP A 214 -7.19 -16.32 8.08
N GLY A 215 -6.45 -17.36 8.51
CA GLY A 215 -6.86 -18.22 9.62
C GLY A 215 -7.96 -19.22 9.26
N CYS A 216 -8.46 -19.19 8.01
CA CYS A 216 -9.44 -20.12 7.45
C CYS A 216 -8.90 -20.92 6.26
N GLY A 217 -7.58 -20.87 6.02
CA GLY A 217 -6.90 -21.65 5.00
C GLY A 217 -6.67 -20.95 3.66
N ASN A 218 -7.08 -19.67 3.52
CA ASN A 218 -6.84 -18.90 2.30
C ASN A 218 -5.62 -17.98 2.45
N ASP A 219 -4.90 -17.79 1.35
CA ASP A 219 -3.71 -16.92 1.33
C ASP A 219 -4.10 -15.45 1.27
N ARG A 220 -3.35 -14.64 2.02
CA ARG A 220 -3.41 -13.18 2.05
C ARG A 220 -2.01 -12.65 1.83
N ARG A 221 -1.78 -11.99 0.69
CA ARG A 221 -0.48 -11.40 0.38
C ARG A 221 -0.18 -10.26 1.34
N PHE A 222 1.09 -10.06 1.66
CA PHE A 222 1.52 -8.98 2.53
C PHE A 222 1.07 -7.62 1.97
N GLY A 223 0.38 -6.84 2.79
CA GLY A 223 0.05 -5.44 2.49
C GLY A 223 1.19 -4.51 2.89
N PHE A 224 1.31 -3.37 2.20
CA PHE A 224 2.25 -2.30 2.57
C PHE A 224 1.72 -0.94 2.13
N SER A 225 2.47 0.11 2.44
CA SER A 225 2.10 1.50 2.20
C SER A 225 3.12 2.20 1.29
N CYS A 226 2.64 3.12 0.44
CA CYS A 226 3.45 4.03 -0.34
C CYS A 226 3.08 5.47 0.04
N SER A 227 4.03 6.24 0.55
CA SER A 227 3.84 7.69 0.68
C SER A 227 4.15 8.34 -0.66
N VAL A 228 3.18 9.10 -1.17
CA VAL A 228 3.20 9.59 -2.56
C VAL A 228 3.39 11.10 -2.62
N TRP A 229 3.92 11.58 -3.76
CA TRP A 229 4.01 12.99 -4.14
C TRP A 229 3.15 13.24 -5.39
N PRO A 230 1.83 13.33 -5.24
CA PRO A 230 0.89 13.40 -6.38
C PRO A 230 1.08 14.63 -7.26
N THR A 231 1.36 15.78 -6.63
CA THR A 231 1.45 17.08 -7.31
C THR A 231 2.87 17.62 -7.39
N TRP A 232 3.78 17.14 -6.54
CA TRP A 232 5.15 17.64 -6.52
C TRP A 232 5.93 17.25 -7.77
N GLY A 233 6.91 18.08 -8.13
CA GLY A 233 7.71 17.94 -9.33
C GLY A 233 8.96 18.79 -9.28
N ARG A 234 9.62 18.93 -10.43
CA ARG A 234 10.89 19.66 -10.49
C ARG A 234 10.71 21.17 -10.43
N ALA A 235 11.66 21.86 -9.81
CA ALA A 235 11.62 23.32 -9.73
C ALA A 235 11.83 24.03 -11.08
N ASP A 236 12.61 23.41 -11.98
CA ASP A 236 12.94 23.94 -13.31
C ASP A 236 11.84 23.70 -14.35
N ASP A 237 11.00 22.68 -14.14
CA ASP A 237 9.83 22.40 -14.96
C ASP A 237 8.63 22.04 -14.08
N PRO A 238 7.83 23.05 -13.66
CA PRO A 238 6.67 22.82 -12.81
C PRO A 238 5.63 21.85 -13.40
N ALA A 239 5.55 21.76 -14.73
CA ALA A 239 4.64 20.84 -15.43
C ALA A 239 5.12 19.38 -15.43
N ASN A 240 6.35 19.13 -14.95
CA ASN A 240 6.94 17.80 -14.83
C ASN A 240 6.91 17.35 -13.36
N THR A 241 5.76 16.77 -12.99
CA THR A 241 5.57 16.08 -11.72
C THR A 241 6.48 14.86 -11.62
N TYR A 242 6.85 14.48 -10.38
CA TYR A 242 7.66 13.28 -10.14
C TYR A 242 6.87 12.01 -10.47
N VAL A 243 5.64 11.90 -9.95
CA VAL A 243 4.69 10.85 -10.34
C VAL A 243 3.94 11.30 -11.59
N LYS A 244 3.98 10.48 -12.64
CA LYS A 244 3.37 10.77 -13.94
C LYS A 244 2.90 9.51 -14.64
N ASP A 245 2.21 9.69 -15.75
CA ASP A 245 1.75 8.56 -16.57
C ASP A 245 2.97 7.78 -17.09
N LEU A 246 2.83 6.46 -17.16
CA LEU A 246 3.91 5.53 -17.52
C LEU A 246 4.54 5.88 -18.87
N VAL A 247 3.72 6.29 -19.85
CA VAL A 247 4.19 6.74 -21.18
C VAL A 247 5.09 7.98 -21.13
N ARG A 248 4.99 8.78 -20.05
CA ARG A 248 5.85 9.95 -19.78
C ARG A 248 6.96 9.64 -18.77
N THR A 249 6.98 8.43 -18.24
CA THR A 249 7.97 7.96 -17.28
C THR A 249 9.17 7.42 -18.06
N GLY A 250 10.26 8.18 -18.04
CA GLY A 250 11.50 7.74 -18.69
C GLY A 250 12.03 6.46 -18.03
N ALA A 251 12.65 5.58 -18.81
CA ALA A 251 13.13 4.27 -18.35
C ALA A 251 14.13 4.30 -17.17
N ASN A 252 14.73 5.46 -16.89
CA ASN A 252 15.67 5.69 -15.78
C ASN A 252 15.07 6.56 -14.66
N SER A 253 13.75 6.79 -14.68
CA SER A 253 13.07 7.51 -13.60
C SER A 253 13.21 6.72 -12.30
N MET A 254 13.51 7.42 -11.21
CA MET A 254 13.51 6.82 -9.88
C MET A 254 12.11 6.80 -9.26
N TYR A 255 11.16 7.52 -9.85
CA TYR A 255 9.81 7.70 -9.31
C TYR A 255 8.81 6.81 -10.00
N ILE A 256 7.92 6.23 -9.19
CA ILE A 256 6.82 5.38 -9.61
C ILE A 256 5.79 6.14 -10.48
N SER A 257 5.17 5.43 -11.41
CA SER A 257 4.12 5.95 -12.30
C SER A 257 2.70 5.74 -11.76
N TRP A 258 1.72 6.43 -12.33
CA TRP A 258 0.31 6.26 -11.98
C TRP A 258 -0.22 4.84 -12.27
N GLU A 259 0.23 4.21 -13.34
CA GLU A 259 -0.13 2.86 -13.75
C GLU A 259 0.42 1.81 -12.77
N GLU A 260 1.65 2.01 -12.30
CA GLU A 260 2.26 1.17 -11.26
C GLU A 260 1.55 1.35 -9.92
N LEU A 261 1.25 2.59 -9.50
CA LEU A 261 0.45 2.83 -8.29
C LEU A 261 -0.94 2.20 -8.38
N ARG A 262 -1.59 2.25 -9.55
CA ARG A 262 -2.87 1.59 -9.78
C ARG A 262 -2.75 0.08 -9.62
N LEU A 263 -1.73 -0.53 -10.21
CA LEU A 263 -1.43 -1.96 -10.03
C LEU A 263 -1.19 -2.33 -8.57
N LEU A 264 -0.35 -1.57 -7.86
CA LEU A 264 -0.08 -1.77 -6.44
C LEU A 264 -1.37 -1.72 -5.62
N SER A 265 -2.24 -0.76 -5.89
CA SER A 265 -3.49 -0.57 -5.16
C SER A 265 -4.53 -1.69 -5.32
N ASP A 266 -4.42 -2.51 -6.37
CA ASP A 266 -5.28 -3.67 -6.55
C ASP A 266 -4.91 -4.81 -5.59
N PHE A 267 -3.64 -4.84 -5.13
CA PHE A 267 -3.10 -5.83 -4.20
C PHE A 267 -2.99 -5.31 -2.76
N GLY A 268 -3.82 -4.35 -2.39
CA GLY A 268 -3.90 -3.87 -1.00
C GLY A 268 -2.77 -2.94 -0.57
N VAL A 269 -2.05 -2.33 -1.51
CA VAL A 269 -1.00 -1.33 -1.20
C VAL A 269 -1.61 0.05 -1.09
N SER A 270 -1.45 0.72 0.05
CA SER A 270 -2.10 2.01 0.32
C SER A 270 -1.29 3.25 -0.01
N MET A 271 -1.98 4.37 -0.24
CA MET A 271 -1.38 5.66 -0.61
C MET A 271 -1.47 6.64 0.57
N LEU A 272 -0.32 7.11 1.02
CA LEU A 272 -0.21 8.00 2.17
C LEU A 272 0.12 9.41 1.68
N PHE A 273 -0.40 10.40 2.41
CA PHE A 273 0.12 11.76 2.31
C PHE A 273 1.59 11.79 2.75
N HIS A 274 2.36 12.69 2.15
CA HIS A 274 3.74 12.97 2.53
C HIS A 274 4.01 14.48 2.41
N ASN A 275 5.11 14.89 1.78
CA ASN A 275 5.30 16.26 1.34
C ASN A 275 4.27 16.64 0.28
N VAL A 276 3.57 17.74 0.52
CA VAL A 276 2.85 18.50 -0.52
C VAL A 276 3.84 19.13 -1.50
N ASP A 277 3.35 19.69 -2.61
CA ASP A 277 4.20 20.46 -3.52
C ASP A 277 4.79 21.72 -2.84
N GLU A 278 6.00 21.59 -2.30
CA GLU A 278 6.68 22.64 -1.56
C GLU A 278 7.09 23.84 -2.44
N ARG A 279 6.95 23.74 -3.76
CA ARG A 279 7.12 24.88 -4.68
C ARG A 279 5.92 25.83 -4.61
N VAL A 280 4.75 25.32 -4.21
CA VAL A 280 3.47 26.03 -4.14
C VAL A 280 3.10 26.31 -2.69
N TYR A 281 3.27 25.32 -1.81
CA TYR A 281 2.83 25.36 -0.42
C TYR A 281 4.02 25.46 0.52
N GLY A 282 4.09 26.56 1.27
CA GLY A 282 5.19 26.78 2.22
C GLY A 282 5.20 25.75 3.36
N LYS A 283 6.25 24.93 3.43
CA LYS A 283 6.39 23.84 4.42
C LYS A 283 6.52 24.23 5.89
N ALA A 284 6.48 25.52 6.18
CA ALA A 284 6.50 26.06 7.54
C ALA A 284 5.12 26.59 7.97
N ASP A 285 4.13 26.58 7.09
CA ASP A 285 2.78 27.10 7.35
C ASP A 285 1.76 25.94 7.30
N PRO A 286 1.23 25.51 8.46
CA PRO A 286 0.23 24.45 8.52
C PRO A 286 -1.01 24.69 7.66
N ALA A 287 -1.44 25.95 7.51
CA ALA A 287 -2.62 26.28 6.72
C ALA A 287 -2.38 26.12 5.21
N LEU A 288 -1.17 26.43 4.73
CA LEU A 288 -0.77 26.18 3.34
C LEU A 288 -0.56 24.69 3.09
N ILE A 289 0.05 23.97 4.04
CA ILE A 289 0.20 22.51 3.94
C ILE A 289 -1.18 21.83 3.85
N ALA A 290 -2.16 22.27 4.65
CA ALA A 290 -3.53 21.73 4.59
C ALA A 290 -4.23 21.98 3.24
N GLN A 291 -3.88 23.06 2.52
CA GLN A 291 -4.33 23.26 1.14
C GLN A 291 -3.65 22.27 0.19
N GLY A 292 -2.34 22.08 0.31
CA GLY A 292 -1.62 21.08 -0.47
C GLY A 292 -2.11 19.65 -0.25
N PHE A 293 -2.54 19.29 0.97
CA PHE A 293 -3.20 18.01 1.21
C PHE A 293 -4.48 17.86 0.38
N ARG A 294 -5.27 18.91 0.17
CA ARG A 294 -6.47 18.81 -0.68
C ARG A 294 -6.10 18.54 -2.13
N ASP A 295 -5.11 19.27 -2.66
CA ASP A 295 -4.66 19.07 -4.04
C ASP A 295 -4.10 17.66 -4.28
N ASP A 296 -3.29 17.15 -3.34
CA ASP A 296 -2.76 15.80 -3.40
C ASP A 296 -3.86 14.74 -3.31
N TYR A 297 -4.83 14.95 -2.40
CA TYR A 297 -6.01 14.10 -2.27
C TYR A 297 -6.82 14.04 -3.56
N ASP A 298 -7.15 15.21 -4.13
CA ASP A 298 -7.91 15.31 -5.38
C ASP A 298 -7.16 14.66 -6.53
N LYS A 299 -5.82 14.82 -6.58
CA LYS A 299 -5.01 14.18 -7.62
C LYS A 299 -5.00 12.67 -7.51
N VAL A 300 -4.90 12.12 -6.31
CA VAL A 300 -4.99 10.65 -6.11
C VAL A 300 -6.39 10.15 -6.39
N CYS A 301 -7.44 10.90 -6.04
CA CYS A 301 -8.82 10.57 -6.40
C CYS A 301 -9.00 10.53 -7.93
N GLU A 302 -8.51 11.53 -8.65
CA GLU A 302 -8.56 11.61 -10.12
C GLU A 302 -7.86 10.40 -10.76
N LYS A 303 -6.65 10.08 -10.30
CA LYS A 303 -5.79 9.10 -10.97
C LYS A 303 -6.11 7.68 -10.55
N LEU A 304 -6.42 7.42 -9.29
CA LEU A 304 -6.60 6.06 -8.75
C LEU A 304 -8.03 5.73 -8.35
N GLY A 305 -8.91 6.74 -8.20
CA GLY A 305 -10.24 6.54 -7.61
C GLY A 305 -10.19 6.21 -6.12
N LEU A 306 -9.08 6.56 -5.45
CA LEU A 306 -8.82 6.27 -4.03
C LEU A 306 -8.68 7.56 -3.24
N ARG A 307 -9.06 7.48 -1.96
CA ARG A 307 -9.08 8.60 -1.04
C ARG A 307 -8.07 8.37 0.07
N MET A 308 -6.99 9.15 0.04
CA MET A 308 -5.94 9.09 1.06
C MET A 308 -6.50 9.53 2.41
N LYS A 309 -6.02 8.94 3.50
CA LYS A 309 -6.44 9.29 4.87
C LYS A 309 -5.34 9.22 5.92
N VAL A 310 -4.20 8.63 5.59
CA VAL A 310 -3.06 8.49 6.51
C VAL A 310 -1.94 9.42 6.05
N LEU A 311 -1.39 10.21 6.97
CA LEU A 311 -0.16 10.97 6.75
C LEU A 311 1.04 10.12 7.20
N GLY A 312 1.99 9.86 6.30
CA GLY A 312 3.36 9.56 6.69
C GLY A 312 4.08 10.88 6.92
N LEU A 313 4.44 11.22 8.16
CA LEU A 313 5.02 12.52 8.47
C LEU A 313 6.34 12.74 7.72
N PRO A 314 6.43 13.73 6.81
CA PRO A 314 7.67 14.02 6.11
C PRO A 314 8.65 14.79 6.99
N ASP A 315 9.94 14.53 6.82
CA ASP A 315 11.08 15.30 7.37
C ASP A 315 11.12 15.50 8.90
N GLY A 316 10.25 14.83 9.66
CA GLY A 316 10.02 15.17 11.07
C GLY A 316 9.49 16.59 11.25
N ASN A 317 8.75 17.10 10.28
CA ASN A 317 8.31 18.50 10.25
C ASN A 317 7.02 18.71 11.06
N GLU A 318 7.14 19.45 12.17
CA GLU A 318 6.03 19.79 13.07
C GLU A 318 4.86 20.51 12.36
N ALA A 319 5.13 21.32 11.33
CA ALA A 319 4.06 22.02 10.61
C ALA A 319 3.14 21.06 9.83
N TYR A 320 3.67 19.95 9.31
CA TYR A 320 2.85 18.89 8.70
C TYR A 320 2.02 18.14 9.75
N ALA A 321 2.61 17.88 10.93
CA ALA A 321 1.88 17.25 12.03
C ALA A 321 0.72 18.14 12.51
N GLU A 322 0.95 19.45 12.64
CA GLU A 322 -0.09 20.42 12.97
C GLU A 322 -1.17 20.50 11.88
N ALA A 323 -0.78 20.59 10.61
CA ALA A 323 -1.71 20.62 9.48
C ALA A 323 -2.60 19.36 9.45
N ALA A 324 -2.02 18.19 9.75
CA ALA A 324 -2.77 16.93 9.82
C ALA A 324 -3.82 16.92 10.95
N GLN A 325 -3.50 17.50 12.10
CA GLN A 325 -4.47 17.62 13.20
C GLN A 325 -5.64 18.53 12.80
N GLN A 326 -5.38 19.59 12.02
CA GLN A 326 -6.39 20.55 11.56
C GLN A 326 -7.17 20.10 10.32
N SER A 327 -6.61 19.22 9.48
CA SER A 327 -7.22 18.81 8.21
C SER A 327 -8.24 17.69 8.38
N ASP A 328 -9.47 17.86 7.89
CA ASP A 328 -10.49 16.80 7.92
C ASP A 328 -10.14 15.57 7.06
N LEU A 329 -9.18 15.69 6.14
CA LEU A 329 -8.74 14.59 5.27
C LEU A 329 -7.82 13.59 5.98
N ILE A 330 -7.08 14.05 7.00
CA ILE A 330 -6.12 13.19 7.70
C ILE A 330 -6.80 12.54 8.90
N HIS A 331 -6.99 11.23 8.82
CA HIS A 331 -7.62 10.43 9.86
C HIS A 331 -6.62 9.82 10.85
N PHE A 332 -5.39 9.55 10.41
CA PHE A 332 -4.34 8.98 11.24
C PHE A 332 -2.97 9.48 10.77
N THR A 333 -2.01 9.59 11.67
CA THR A 333 -0.65 10.02 11.32
C THR A 333 0.39 9.01 11.78
N ARG A 334 1.12 8.42 10.83
CA ARG A 334 2.42 7.82 11.14
C ARG A 334 3.41 8.96 11.38
N ASN A 335 3.81 9.15 12.63
CA ASN A 335 4.50 10.35 13.10
C ASN A 335 5.89 10.02 13.69
N SER A 336 6.97 10.48 13.06
CA SER A 336 8.35 10.33 13.55
C SER A 336 8.65 11.09 14.84
N LEU A 337 7.87 12.12 15.16
CA LEU A 337 7.91 12.82 16.45
C LEU A 337 7.21 12.01 17.56
N ALA A 338 6.39 11.02 17.21
CA ALA A 338 5.66 10.15 18.14
C ALA A 338 6.33 8.77 18.32
N TRP A 339 7.67 8.71 18.27
CA TRP A 339 8.43 7.44 18.34
C TRP A 339 8.31 6.69 19.67
N GLN A 340 7.87 7.38 20.74
CA GLN A 340 7.58 6.75 22.03
C GLN A 340 6.13 6.27 22.15
N THR A 341 5.24 6.73 21.27
CA THR A 341 3.81 6.41 21.33
C THR A 341 3.59 5.03 20.72
N ARG A 342 3.38 4.02 21.57
CA ARG A 342 3.04 2.66 21.16
C ARG A 342 1.53 2.48 21.14
N ILE A 343 1.03 1.81 20.10
CA ILE A 343 -0.38 1.41 20.00
C ILE A 343 -0.48 -0.09 20.16
N TYR A 344 -1.28 -0.53 21.12
CA TYR A 344 -1.53 -1.94 21.41
C TYR A 344 -2.87 -2.34 20.79
N LEU A 345 -2.84 -2.96 19.61
CA LEU A 345 -4.07 -3.21 18.82
C LEU A 345 -5.10 -4.10 19.53
N HIS A 346 -4.66 -4.92 20.49
CA HIS A 346 -5.55 -5.75 21.31
C HIS A 346 -6.51 -4.96 22.20
N THR A 347 -6.10 -3.75 22.61
CA THR A 347 -6.78 -2.96 23.64
C THR A 347 -6.96 -1.50 23.26
N CYS A 348 -6.53 -1.09 22.07
CA CYS A 348 -6.70 0.28 21.60
C CYS A 348 -8.18 0.59 21.37
N GLY A 349 -8.57 1.83 21.67
CA GLY A 349 -9.85 2.38 21.24
C GLY A 349 -9.75 2.98 19.84
N ASP A 350 -10.63 3.94 19.56
CA ASP A 350 -10.64 4.70 18.30
C ASP A 350 -9.28 5.34 18.01
N LEU A 351 -8.82 5.16 16.77
CA LEU A 351 -7.56 5.70 16.28
C LEU A 351 -7.73 7.03 15.54
N ARG A 352 -8.95 7.55 15.39
CA ARG A 352 -9.19 8.83 14.71
C ARG A 352 -8.34 9.95 15.31
N LYS A 353 -7.58 10.64 14.46
CA LYS A 353 -6.56 11.65 14.79
C LYS A 353 -5.40 11.15 15.67
N GLY A 354 -5.33 9.84 15.88
CA GLY A 354 -4.24 9.16 16.57
C GLY A 354 -2.93 9.23 15.78
N GLN A 355 -1.85 8.91 16.48
CA GLN A 355 -0.49 8.96 15.94
C GLN A 355 0.45 7.95 16.59
N THR A 356 1.37 7.41 15.81
CA THR A 356 2.46 6.53 16.27
C THR A 356 3.58 6.52 15.24
N TYR A 357 4.80 6.15 15.63
CA TYR A 357 5.83 5.74 14.67
C TYR A 357 5.77 4.25 14.32
N GLY A 358 5.02 3.45 15.07
CA GLY A 358 5.05 1.99 14.98
C GLY A 358 6.18 1.37 15.81
N GLY A 359 6.40 1.86 17.03
CA GLY A 359 7.43 1.34 17.93
C GLY A 359 8.82 1.94 17.69
N GLY A 360 9.85 1.11 17.81
CA GLY A 360 11.25 1.49 17.77
C GLY A 360 11.61 2.23 16.47
N ASN A 361 12.13 3.45 16.60
CA ASN A 361 12.52 4.23 15.43
C ASN A 361 13.85 3.74 14.85
N ASN A 362 13.76 2.90 13.82
CA ASN A 362 14.93 2.32 13.18
C ASN A 362 14.63 1.77 11.79
N SER A 363 15.53 2.02 10.85
CA SER A 363 15.50 1.48 9.49
C SER A 363 16.38 0.24 9.29
N ASP A 364 17.18 -0.14 10.29
CA ASP A 364 18.04 -1.33 10.24
C ASP A 364 17.20 -2.62 10.24
N PRO A 365 17.33 -3.47 9.19
CA PRO A 365 16.54 -4.69 9.08
C PRO A 365 16.70 -5.67 10.24
N ASP A 366 17.93 -5.90 10.73
CA ASP A 366 18.19 -6.90 11.77
C ASP A 366 17.64 -6.44 13.12
N LYS A 367 17.78 -5.15 13.43
CA LYS A 367 17.18 -4.57 14.64
C LYS A 367 15.65 -4.56 14.57
N LYS A 368 15.06 -4.34 13.40
CA LYS A 368 13.60 -4.41 13.22
C LYS A 368 13.08 -5.86 13.34
N LEU A 369 13.82 -6.83 12.85
CA LEU A 369 13.52 -8.26 13.07
C LEU A 369 13.60 -8.64 14.55
N ALA A 370 14.58 -8.13 15.29
CA ALA A 370 14.67 -8.34 16.73
C ALA A 370 13.45 -7.76 17.48
N GLU A 371 13.02 -6.55 17.11
CA GLU A 371 11.80 -5.94 17.65
C GLU A 371 10.55 -6.79 17.36
N LEU A 372 10.41 -7.30 16.13
CA LEU A 372 9.31 -8.21 15.78
C LEU A 372 9.36 -9.51 16.59
N ALA A 373 10.55 -10.04 16.88
CA ALA A 373 10.72 -11.23 17.71
C ALA A 373 10.26 -11.00 19.15
N GLU A 374 10.52 -9.81 19.73
CA GLU A 374 9.98 -9.43 21.04
C GLU A 374 8.44 -9.35 21.02
N GLN A 375 7.85 -8.80 19.95
CA GLN A 375 6.39 -8.71 19.84
C GLN A 375 5.74 -10.07 19.62
N ALA A 376 6.39 -10.99 18.91
CA ALA A 376 5.86 -12.32 18.62
C ALA A 376 5.63 -13.17 19.88
N VAL A 377 6.33 -12.89 20.99
CA VAL A 377 6.19 -13.60 22.28
C VAL A 377 5.52 -12.76 23.37
N SER A 378 5.15 -11.51 23.06
CA SER A 378 4.54 -10.60 24.02
C SER A 378 3.09 -10.97 24.29
N GLY A 379 2.65 -10.98 25.55
CA GLY A 379 1.24 -11.14 25.89
C GLY A 379 0.35 -9.96 25.46
N ASN A 380 0.94 -8.81 25.16
CA ASN A 380 0.25 -7.63 24.66
C ASN A 380 1.17 -6.89 23.67
N PRO A 381 1.26 -7.35 22.41
CA PRO A 381 2.15 -6.76 21.42
C PRO A 381 1.66 -5.38 20.97
N TYR A 382 2.60 -4.49 20.70
CA TYR A 382 2.29 -3.23 20.03
C TYR A 382 2.42 -3.36 18.50
N TRP A 383 1.78 -2.45 17.79
CA TRP A 383 1.84 -2.33 16.35
C TRP A 383 3.22 -1.85 15.90
N VAL A 384 3.93 -2.69 15.14
CA VAL A 384 5.27 -2.39 14.63
C VAL A 384 5.18 -1.77 13.24
N GLY A 385 5.91 -0.69 13.02
CA GLY A 385 6.08 -0.02 11.74
C GLY A 385 7.55 -0.01 11.31
N LEU A 386 7.76 -0.08 10.00
CA LEU A 386 9.03 0.21 9.35
C LEU A 386 8.79 1.10 8.13
N THR A 387 9.63 2.10 7.99
CA THR A 387 9.64 2.98 6.82
C THR A 387 11.01 2.96 6.18
N ILE A 388 11.01 2.93 4.86
CA ILE A 388 12.17 3.09 4.00
C ILE A 388 11.88 4.17 2.96
N HIS A 389 12.90 4.82 2.42
CA HIS A 389 12.72 5.65 1.22
C HIS A 389 12.84 4.74 -0.02
N ARG A 390 14.08 4.42 -0.39
CA ARG A 390 14.43 3.57 -1.53
C ARG A 390 14.73 2.16 -1.05
N GLY A 391 13.99 1.20 -1.58
CA GLY A 391 14.15 -0.21 -1.24
C GLY A 391 15.43 -0.79 -1.84
N ASP A 392 16.10 -1.62 -1.07
CA ASP A 392 17.26 -2.39 -1.50
C ASP A 392 17.10 -3.85 -1.10
N ARG A 393 18.06 -4.67 -1.50
CA ARG A 393 18.06 -6.12 -1.27
C ARG A 393 17.98 -6.49 0.21
N SER A 394 18.50 -5.67 1.13
CA SER A 394 18.45 -5.99 2.57
C SER A 394 17.01 -5.98 3.11
N TYR A 395 16.16 -5.08 2.61
CA TYR A 395 14.73 -5.06 2.96
C TYR A 395 13.96 -6.20 2.29
N ALA A 396 14.34 -6.59 1.08
CA ALA A 396 13.77 -7.78 0.45
C ALA A 396 14.07 -9.05 1.26
N GLU A 397 15.33 -9.22 1.69
CA GLU A 397 15.75 -10.32 2.55
C GLU A 397 15.07 -10.27 3.94
N MET A 398 14.81 -9.08 4.46
CA MET A 398 14.04 -8.89 5.69
C MET A 398 12.60 -9.37 5.54
N LEU A 399 11.88 -8.95 4.49
CA LEU A 399 10.49 -9.34 4.26
C LEU A 399 10.36 -10.86 4.03
N GLU A 400 11.31 -11.46 3.34
CA GLU A 400 11.42 -12.92 3.21
C GLU A 400 11.61 -13.60 4.57
N LYS A 401 12.46 -13.07 5.46
CA LYS A 401 12.61 -13.58 6.83
C LYS A 401 11.30 -13.42 7.63
N VAL A 402 10.61 -12.28 7.50
CA VAL A 402 9.29 -12.06 8.13
C VAL A 402 8.29 -13.12 7.67
N TYR A 403 8.22 -13.41 6.38
CA TYR A 403 7.38 -14.48 5.84
C TYR A 403 7.72 -15.86 6.42
N ARG A 404 9.00 -16.24 6.43
CA ARG A 404 9.45 -17.55 6.95
C ARG A 404 9.23 -17.72 8.45
N LEU A 405 9.31 -16.64 9.23
CA LEU A 405 9.15 -16.71 10.68
C LEU A 405 7.68 -16.60 11.10
N TYR A 406 6.94 -15.68 10.49
CA TYR A 406 5.63 -15.24 11.02
C TYR A 406 4.50 -15.23 9.99
N GLY A 407 4.80 -15.36 8.70
CA GLY A 407 3.81 -15.60 7.64
C GLY A 407 3.41 -17.07 7.56
N LYS A 408 2.79 -17.48 6.45
CA LYS A 408 2.25 -18.83 6.23
C LYS A 408 3.32 -19.93 6.34
N ALA A 409 4.56 -19.65 5.97
CA ALA A 409 5.67 -20.61 6.09
C ALA A 409 6.18 -20.77 7.53
N GLY A 410 5.84 -19.84 8.42
CA GLY A 410 6.23 -19.83 9.82
C GLY A 410 5.06 -20.07 10.77
N SER A 411 4.95 -19.25 11.80
CA SER A 411 3.89 -19.36 12.81
C SER A 411 2.52 -18.89 12.32
N ASP A 412 2.46 -18.21 11.17
CA ASP A 412 1.26 -17.56 10.63
C ASP A 412 0.54 -16.63 11.63
N ALA A 413 1.30 -16.02 12.54
CA ALA A 413 0.79 -15.25 13.66
C ALA A 413 0.81 -13.73 13.43
N LEU A 414 1.44 -13.27 12.34
CA LEU A 414 1.62 -11.85 12.04
C LEU A 414 0.62 -11.36 11.01
N TRP A 415 -0.02 -10.23 11.30
CA TRP A 415 -0.79 -9.45 10.35
C TRP A 415 0.11 -8.43 9.64
N VAL A 416 0.46 -8.68 8.37
CA VAL A 416 1.24 -7.75 7.56
C VAL A 416 0.31 -6.95 6.66
N ALA A 417 0.11 -5.68 6.98
CA ALA A 417 -0.90 -4.82 6.36
C ALA A 417 -0.44 -3.37 6.26
N SER A 418 -1.09 -2.61 5.37
CA SER A 418 -0.86 -1.18 5.22
C SER A 418 -1.37 -0.38 6.42
N TRP A 419 -0.94 0.88 6.56
CA TRP A 419 -1.45 1.77 7.61
C TRP A 419 -2.97 1.95 7.51
N ASP A 420 -3.49 2.17 6.30
CA ASP A 420 -4.93 2.31 6.04
C ASP A 420 -5.70 1.07 6.44
N GLU A 421 -5.24 -0.13 6.08
CA GLU A 421 -5.96 -1.37 6.39
C GLU A 421 -6.08 -1.60 7.90
N VAL A 422 -5.00 -1.37 8.65
CA VAL A 422 -5.03 -1.46 10.12
C VAL A 422 -5.97 -0.40 10.72
N TYR A 423 -5.86 0.85 10.27
CA TYR A 423 -6.72 1.93 10.73
C TYR A 423 -8.21 1.64 10.45
N GLU A 424 -8.55 1.25 9.23
CA GLU A 424 -9.94 0.99 8.81
C GLU A 424 -10.55 -0.18 9.59
N TYR A 425 -9.79 -1.26 9.81
CA TYR A 425 -10.24 -2.38 10.62
C TYR A 425 -10.56 -1.96 12.06
N VAL A 426 -9.66 -1.20 12.70
CA VAL A 426 -9.87 -0.72 14.07
C VAL A 426 -11.06 0.25 14.13
N ALA A 427 -11.17 1.18 13.17
CA ALA A 427 -12.31 2.10 13.11
C ALA A 427 -13.65 1.35 12.95
N MET A 428 -13.70 0.31 12.10
CA MET A 428 -14.89 -0.54 11.95
C MET A 428 -15.18 -1.31 13.25
N ARG A 429 -14.16 -1.91 13.87
CA ARG A 429 -14.27 -2.67 15.12
C ARG A 429 -14.81 -1.84 16.28
N GLU A 430 -14.19 -0.69 16.53
CA GLU A 430 -14.48 0.14 17.72
C GLU A 430 -15.80 0.90 17.60
N GLY A 431 -16.22 1.23 16.37
CA GLY A 431 -17.49 1.92 16.16
C GLY A 431 -18.67 1.02 15.78
N ALA A 432 -18.47 -0.30 15.70
CA ALA A 432 -19.53 -1.23 15.31
C ALA A 432 -20.65 -1.33 16.35
N ARG A 433 -21.86 -1.61 15.87
CA ARG A 433 -23.02 -1.97 16.68
C ARG A 433 -23.51 -3.34 16.28
N ILE A 434 -23.61 -4.23 17.26
CA ILE A 434 -24.02 -5.61 17.04
C ILE A 434 -25.39 -5.81 17.68
N ARG A 435 -26.36 -6.23 16.87
CA ARG A 435 -27.67 -6.69 17.32
C ARG A 435 -27.76 -8.20 17.13
N LYS A 436 -28.18 -8.89 18.17
CA LYS A 436 -28.45 -10.33 18.16
C LYS A 436 -29.96 -10.55 18.13
N ASP A 437 -30.39 -11.46 17.28
CA ASP A 437 -31.76 -11.95 17.19
C ASP A 437 -31.75 -13.48 17.22
N THR A 438 -32.71 -14.08 17.90
CA THR A 438 -32.76 -15.54 18.11
C THR A 438 -34.13 -16.06 17.72
N GLU A 439 -34.16 -17.06 16.84
CA GLU A 439 -35.40 -17.71 16.42
C GLU A 439 -35.18 -19.24 16.38
N GLY A 440 -35.83 -19.96 17.29
CA GLY A 440 -35.67 -21.41 17.41
C GLY A 440 -34.22 -21.80 17.67
N ARG A 441 -33.61 -22.52 16.71
CA ARG A 441 -32.19 -22.94 16.75
C ARG A 441 -31.30 -22.08 15.86
N THR A 442 -31.70 -20.85 15.59
CA THR A 442 -30.93 -19.92 14.77
C THR A 442 -30.58 -18.66 15.56
N VAL A 443 -29.37 -18.16 15.31
CA VAL A 443 -28.92 -16.85 15.82
C VAL A 443 -28.57 -16.00 14.61
N THR A 444 -29.17 -14.83 14.52
CA THR A 444 -28.85 -13.84 13.50
C THR A 444 -28.13 -12.67 14.16
N PHE A 445 -26.95 -12.34 13.66
CA PHE A 445 -26.23 -11.14 14.02
C PHE A 445 -26.35 -10.11 12.91
N GLU A 446 -26.74 -8.90 13.28
CA GLU A 446 -26.70 -7.70 12.43
C GLU A 446 -25.61 -6.78 12.96
N ILE A 447 -24.67 -6.43 12.09
CA ILE A 447 -23.48 -5.66 12.43
C ILE A 447 -23.49 -4.39 11.58
N GLU A 448 -23.74 -3.25 12.22
CA GLU A 448 -23.64 -1.92 11.61
C GLU A 448 -22.26 -1.34 11.90
N MET A 449 -21.51 -0.95 10.86
CA MET A 449 -20.15 -0.40 10.98
C MET A 449 -20.06 1.04 10.47
N PRO A 450 -19.18 1.88 11.06
CA PRO A 450 -18.96 3.26 10.61
C PRO A 450 -18.03 3.30 9.39
N VAL A 451 -18.48 2.78 8.25
CA VAL A 451 -17.68 2.79 7.02
C VAL A 451 -17.71 4.20 6.42
N ASP A 452 -16.56 4.85 6.43
CA ASP A 452 -16.34 6.14 5.80
C ASP A 452 -16.17 5.99 4.28
N GLU A 453 -16.43 7.06 3.54
CA GLU A 453 -16.36 7.05 2.08
C GLU A 453 -14.94 6.83 1.53
N SER A 454 -13.93 7.05 2.38
CA SER A 454 -12.54 6.80 2.06
C SER A 454 -12.14 5.34 2.34
N PHE A 455 -12.98 4.54 3.00
CA PHE A 455 -12.63 3.15 3.36
C PHE A 455 -12.72 2.22 2.16
N TRP A 456 -11.65 1.46 1.95
CA TRP A 456 -11.48 0.57 0.82
C TRP A 456 -10.92 -0.81 1.20
N PHE A 457 -10.65 -1.04 2.48
CA PHE A 457 -10.42 -2.35 3.12
C PHE A 457 -11.65 -2.72 3.95
N ARG A 458 -12.68 -3.22 3.25
CA ARG A 458 -13.98 -3.56 3.84
C ARG A 458 -14.11 -5.05 4.09
N ASP A 459 -13.26 -5.54 4.98
CA ASP A 459 -13.27 -6.92 5.44
C ASP A 459 -12.95 -7.00 6.93
N ILE A 460 -13.67 -7.87 7.64
CA ILE A 460 -13.65 -8.00 9.10
C ILE A 460 -13.48 -9.46 9.51
N SER A 461 -13.01 -9.66 10.73
CA SER A 461 -12.83 -10.97 11.34
C SER A 461 -13.57 -10.99 12.66
N LEU A 462 -14.44 -11.98 12.81
CA LEU A 462 -15.37 -12.13 13.93
C LEU A 462 -15.07 -13.45 14.63
N LEU A 463 -15.06 -13.42 15.96
CA LEU A 463 -14.99 -14.59 16.81
C LEU A 463 -16.38 -14.82 17.40
N VAL A 464 -16.92 -16.01 17.12
CA VAL A 464 -18.27 -16.41 17.49
C VAL A 464 -18.16 -17.58 18.46
N ASP A 465 -18.43 -17.32 19.73
CA ASP A 465 -18.32 -18.28 20.82
C ASP A 465 -19.69 -18.92 21.12
N GLY A 466 -19.69 -20.05 21.83
CA GLY A 466 -20.92 -20.73 22.27
C GLY A 466 -21.63 -21.55 21.19
N LEU A 467 -21.01 -21.79 20.03
CA LEU A 467 -21.60 -22.54 18.93
C LEU A 467 -21.61 -24.07 19.13
N GLY A 468 -20.83 -24.58 20.09
CA GLY A 468 -20.68 -26.01 20.33
C GLY A 468 -19.86 -26.74 19.25
N GLY A 469 -19.12 -26.01 18.42
CA GLY A 469 -18.30 -26.53 17.32
C GLY A 469 -18.52 -25.79 16.01
N ASP A 470 -18.19 -26.46 14.89
CA ASP A 470 -18.44 -25.94 13.55
C ASP A 470 -19.94 -25.97 13.24
N CYS A 471 -20.50 -24.83 12.79
CA CYS A 471 -21.91 -24.74 12.42
C CYS A 471 -22.12 -23.95 11.14
N GLY A 472 -23.23 -24.20 10.44
CA GLY A 472 -23.56 -23.50 9.20
C GLY A 472 -23.66 -21.98 9.42
N VAL A 473 -22.99 -21.22 8.54
CA VAL A 473 -23.05 -19.75 8.50
C VAL A 473 -23.63 -19.32 7.16
N GLU A 474 -24.72 -18.58 7.21
CA GLU A 474 -25.41 -18.05 6.04
C GLU A 474 -25.24 -16.53 5.97
N PRO A 475 -24.66 -15.98 4.89
CA PRO A 475 -24.64 -14.54 4.65
C PRO A 475 -26.02 -14.09 4.19
N LEU A 476 -26.68 -13.21 4.97
CA LEU A 476 -28.02 -12.71 4.66
C LEU A 476 -28.02 -11.35 3.95
N SER A 477 -26.89 -10.65 3.93
CA SER A 477 -26.77 -9.36 3.24
C SER A 477 -26.11 -9.52 1.86
N ASP A 478 -26.72 -8.94 0.83
CA ASP A 478 -26.25 -9.00 -0.56
C ASP A 478 -24.89 -8.29 -0.79
N ASN A 479 -24.47 -7.40 0.12
CA ASN A 479 -23.17 -6.73 0.06
C ASN A 479 -22.00 -7.64 0.52
N ILE A 480 -22.29 -8.80 1.12
CA ILE A 480 -21.25 -9.77 1.47
C ILE A 480 -20.81 -10.47 0.20
N VAL A 481 -19.56 -10.22 -0.21
CA VAL A 481 -18.96 -10.79 -1.41
C VAL A 481 -18.02 -11.95 -1.12
N GLY A 482 -17.57 -12.10 0.13
CA GLY A 482 -16.70 -13.18 0.59
C GLY A 482 -17.00 -13.61 2.02
N LEU A 483 -16.91 -14.90 2.28
CA LEU A 483 -17.09 -15.48 3.61
C LEU A 483 -16.16 -16.69 3.76
N ALA A 484 -15.30 -16.66 4.76
CA ALA A 484 -14.47 -17.79 5.15
C ALA A 484 -14.66 -18.08 6.64
N ARG A 485 -14.58 -19.36 7.03
CA ARG A 485 -14.80 -19.76 8.41
C ARG A 485 -13.90 -20.93 8.80
N ALA A 486 -13.49 -20.96 10.07
CA ALA A 486 -12.76 -22.08 10.66
C ALA A 486 -13.07 -22.23 12.15
N PRO A 487 -13.01 -23.46 12.69
CA PRO A 487 -13.15 -23.69 14.13
C PRO A 487 -12.09 -22.90 14.92
N ARG A 488 -12.50 -22.29 16.03
CA ARG A 488 -11.61 -21.58 16.96
C ARG A 488 -12.07 -21.78 18.39
N GLY A 489 -11.33 -22.56 19.18
CA GLY A 489 -11.76 -22.96 20.52
C GLY A 489 -13.09 -23.72 20.47
N GLY A 490 -14.05 -23.35 21.33
CA GLY A 490 -15.43 -23.87 21.32
C GLY A 490 -16.37 -23.16 20.35
N GLY A 491 -15.84 -22.29 19.49
CA GLY A 491 -16.56 -21.43 18.56
C GLY A 491 -15.92 -21.41 17.17
N MET A 492 -16.04 -20.27 16.49
CA MET A 492 -15.56 -20.10 15.11
C MET A 492 -14.92 -18.73 14.87
N LEU A 493 -13.87 -18.72 14.05
CA LEU A 493 -13.43 -17.54 13.32
C LEU A 493 -14.25 -17.43 12.04
N VAL A 494 -14.83 -16.26 11.79
CA VAL A 494 -15.58 -15.92 10.58
C VAL A 494 -15.00 -14.66 9.98
N ASN A 495 -14.42 -14.77 8.79
CA ASN A 495 -13.95 -13.64 7.99
C ASN A 495 -15.05 -13.24 7.01
N VAL A 496 -15.46 -11.97 7.04
CA VAL A 496 -16.48 -11.42 6.15
C VAL A 496 -15.85 -10.36 5.29
N ASN A 497 -15.96 -10.51 3.96
CA ASN A 497 -15.55 -9.51 3.00
C ASN A 497 -16.79 -8.89 2.35
N PHE A 498 -16.94 -7.58 2.49
CA PHE A 498 -18.00 -6.79 1.88
C PHE A 498 -17.40 -5.63 1.05
N ASN A 499 -16.18 -5.83 0.54
CA ASN A 499 -15.50 -4.88 -0.30
C ASN A 499 -16.08 -4.89 -1.72
N PRO A 500 -16.72 -3.79 -2.16
CA PRO A 500 -17.36 -3.75 -3.47
C PRO A 500 -16.34 -3.85 -4.63
N ARG A 501 -15.05 -3.65 -4.38
CA ARG A 501 -14.00 -3.78 -5.40
C ARG A 501 -13.64 -5.24 -5.71
N LEU A 502 -13.83 -6.17 -4.77
CA LEU A 502 -13.32 -7.54 -4.91
C LEU A 502 -13.87 -8.27 -6.16
N PRO A 503 -15.19 -8.22 -6.47
CA PRO A 503 -15.70 -8.85 -7.69
C PRO A 503 -15.10 -8.26 -8.98
N ALA A 504 -14.89 -6.94 -9.02
CA ALA A 504 -14.28 -6.28 -10.18
C ALA A 504 -12.80 -6.64 -10.34
N LEU A 505 -12.08 -6.86 -9.24
CA LEU A 505 -10.71 -7.36 -9.26
C LEU A 505 -10.65 -8.83 -9.73
N ALA A 506 -11.56 -9.69 -9.26
CA ALA A 506 -11.67 -11.06 -9.73
C ALA A 506 -11.92 -11.11 -11.26
N GLU A 507 -12.82 -10.27 -11.78
CA GLU A 507 -13.01 -10.12 -13.23
C GLU A 507 -11.74 -9.65 -13.93
N LYS A 508 -11.13 -8.55 -13.46
CA LYS A 508 -9.93 -7.97 -14.07
C LYS A 508 -8.82 -9.00 -14.21
N TYR A 509 -8.49 -9.72 -13.14
CA TYR A 509 -7.36 -10.65 -13.15
C TYR A 509 -7.69 -11.98 -13.84
N THR A 510 -8.95 -12.42 -13.85
CA THR A 510 -9.39 -13.51 -14.74
C THR A 510 -9.19 -13.13 -16.21
N ALA A 511 -9.59 -11.93 -16.61
CA ALA A 511 -9.40 -11.43 -17.98
C ALA A 511 -7.91 -11.21 -18.34
N VAL A 512 -7.06 -10.85 -17.37
CA VAL A 512 -5.60 -10.82 -17.56
C VAL A 512 -5.08 -12.22 -17.87
N TYR A 513 -5.49 -13.24 -17.11
CA TYR A 513 -5.10 -14.62 -17.39
C TYR A 513 -5.59 -15.11 -18.76
N GLU A 514 -6.83 -14.82 -19.13
CA GLU A 514 -7.40 -15.17 -20.46
C GLU A 514 -6.69 -14.48 -21.64
N ARG A 515 -5.92 -13.42 -21.39
CA ARG A 515 -5.11 -12.75 -22.41
C ARG A 515 -3.68 -13.28 -22.43
N GLU A 516 -3.11 -13.54 -21.26
CA GLU A 516 -1.67 -13.76 -21.11
C GLU A 516 -1.27 -15.23 -20.99
N TYR A 517 -2.17 -16.09 -20.48
CA TYR A 517 -1.96 -17.52 -20.30
C TYR A 517 -0.68 -17.88 -19.54
N THR A 518 -0.31 -17.06 -18.55
CA THR A 518 0.88 -17.29 -17.71
C THR A 518 0.48 -17.81 -16.32
N ASP A 519 1.35 -18.62 -15.71
CA ASP A 519 1.16 -19.09 -14.33
C ASP A 519 1.06 -17.93 -13.34
N ALA A 520 1.79 -16.84 -13.58
CA ALA A 520 1.73 -15.62 -12.79
C ALA A 520 0.34 -14.98 -12.82
N ALA A 521 -0.26 -14.85 -14.02
CA ALA A 521 -1.60 -14.31 -14.18
C ALA A 521 -2.67 -15.24 -13.59
N LEU A 522 -2.52 -16.56 -13.76
CA LEU A 522 -3.40 -17.54 -13.13
C LEU A 522 -3.36 -17.45 -11.59
N ALA A 523 -2.17 -17.30 -11.02
CA ALA A 523 -1.98 -17.14 -9.58
C ALA A 523 -2.65 -15.87 -9.04
N ASP A 524 -2.65 -14.76 -9.80
CA ASP A 524 -3.38 -13.55 -9.42
C ASP A 524 -4.89 -13.74 -9.53
N ALA A 525 -5.37 -14.33 -10.62
CA ALA A 525 -6.80 -14.58 -10.80
C ALA A 525 -7.34 -15.45 -9.66
N ARG A 526 -6.67 -16.57 -9.37
CA ARG A 526 -7.03 -17.45 -8.24
C ARG A 526 -6.95 -16.74 -6.90
N TYR A 527 -5.97 -15.85 -6.70
CA TYR A 527 -5.87 -15.08 -5.47
C TYR A 527 -7.12 -14.23 -5.22
N PHE A 528 -7.66 -13.53 -6.21
CA PHE A 528 -8.90 -12.74 -6.02
C PHE A 528 -10.15 -13.62 -5.98
N VAL A 529 -10.24 -14.64 -6.84
CA VAL A 529 -11.42 -15.52 -6.92
C VAL A 529 -11.61 -16.33 -5.64
N SER A 530 -10.54 -16.82 -5.02
CA SER A 530 -10.59 -17.60 -3.77
C SER A 530 -11.18 -16.83 -2.58
N GLN A 531 -11.27 -15.50 -2.66
CA GLN A 531 -11.81 -14.66 -1.59
C GLN A 531 -13.32 -14.45 -1.73
N LEU A 532 -13.91 -14.82 -2.88
CA LEU A 532 -15.34 -14.65 -3.14
C LEU A 532 -16.15 -15.78 -2.49
N LEU A 533 -17.43 -15.48 -2.24
CA LEU A 533 -18.42 -16.52 -1.96
C LEU A 533 -18.43 -17.56 -3.08
N PRO A 534 -18.66 -18.85 -2.79
CA PRO A 534 -18.66 -19.91 -3.80
C PRO A 534 -19.58 -19.61 -5.00
N SER A 535 -20.76 -19.02 -4.75
CA SER A 535 -21.70 -18.63 -5.80
C SER A 535 -21.17 -17.53 -6.73
N LEU A 536 -20.38 -16.59 -6.19
CA LEU A 536 -19.75 -15.52 -6.96
C LEU A 536 -18.46 -15.99 -7.63
N ALA A 537 -17.74 -16.95 -7.03
CA ALA A 537 -16.51 -17.53 -7.57
C ALA A 537 -16.77 -18.45 -8.77
N ALA A 538 -17.88 -19.20 -8.77
CA ALA A 538 -18.16 -20.26 -9.73
C ALA A 538 -18.01 -19.86 -11.22
N PRO A 539 -18.50 -18.70 -11.69
CA PRO A 539 -18.31 -18.27 -13.08
C PRO A 539 -16.84 -18.02 -13.43
N PHE A 540 -16.05 -17.52 -12.49
CA PHE A 540 -14.61 -17.30 -12.69
C PHE A 540 -13.86 -18.62 -12.70
N GLU A 541 -14.15 -19.53 -11.76
CA GLU A 541 -13.53 -20.86 -11.73
C GLU A 541 -13.80 -21.65 -13.02
N GLN A 542 -15.00 -21.53 -13.58
CA GLN A 542 -15.30 -22.11 -14.89
C GLN A 542 -14.40 -21.55 -15.98
N ARG A 543 -14.20 -20.23 -16.03
CA ARG A 543 -13.29 -19.57 -17.00
C ARG A 543 -11.84 -20.01 -16.79
N LEU A 544 -11.37 -20.01 -15.54
CA LEU A 544 -10.01 -20.42 -15.18
C LEU A 544 -9.72 -21.90 -15.53
N GLY A 545 -10.74 -22.78 -15.43
CA GLY A 545 -10.63 -24.20 -15.79
C GLY A 545 -10.89 -24.51 -17.27
N ALA A 546 -11.65 -23.66 -17.99
CA ALA A 546 -11.95 -23.85 -19.41
C ALA A 546 -10.83 -23.37 -20.34
N VAL A 547 -9.93 -22.52 -19.84
CA VAL A 547 -8.75 -22.07 -20.58
C VAL A 547 -7.78 -23.24 -20.78
N VAL A 548 -7.76 -23.79 -22.00
CA VAL A 548 -6.66 -24.62 -22.48
C VAL A 548 -5.56 -23.68 -22.93
N ALA A 549 -4.38 -23.76 -22.29
CA ALA A 549 -3.23 -22.97 -22.70
C ALA A 549 -2.95 -23.23 -24.20
N PRO A 550 -2.90 -22.19 -25.06
CA PRO A 550 -2.49 -22.36 -26.44
C PRO A 550 -1.09 -22.96 -26.45
N SER A 551 -0.76 -23.75 -27.47
CA SER A 551 0.60 -24.23 -27.64
C SER A 551 1.59 -23.05 -27.67
N GLN A 552 2.83 -23.25 -27.23
CA GLN A 552 3.83 -22.17 -27.24
C GLN A 552 4.02 -21.54 -28.64
N GLY A 553 3.77 -22.31 -29.71
CA GLY A 553 3.78 -21.80 -31.09
C GLY A 553 2.66 -20.80 -31.38
N GLU A 554 1.47 -21.01 -30.82
CA GLU A 554 0.30 -20.12 -31.00
C GLU A 554 0.45 -18.82 -30.19
N LEU A 555 1.01 -18.90 -28.97
CA LEU A 555 1.34 -17.71 -28.18
C LEU A 555 2.44 -16.87 -28.84
N ALA A 556 3.47 -17.51 -29.41
CA ALA A 556 4.52 -16.81 -30.15
C ALA A 556 3.96 -16.14 -31.42
N ALA A 557 3.12 -16.84 -32.18
CA ALA A 557 2.47 -16.28 -33.36
C ALA A 557 1.58 -15.07 -33.03
N GLY A 558 0.74 -15.15 -31.99
CA GLY A 558 -0.10 -14.04 -31.55
C GLY A 558 0.70 -12.84 -31.02
N ARG A 559 1.81 -13.08 -30.32
CA ARG A 559 2.72 -12.00 -29.88
C ARG A 559 3.43 -11.34 -31.05
N ILE A 560 3.84 -12.12 -32.06
CA ILE A 560 4.43 -11.59 -33.30
C ILE A 560 3.41 -10.76 -34.06
N GLU A 561 2.17 -11.23 -34.22
CA GLU A 561 1.10 -10.46 -34.87
C GLU A 561 0.78 -9.17 -34.12
N ALA A 562 0.72 -9.19 -32.79
CA ALA A 562 0.53 -7.97 -31.99
C ALA A 562 1.70 -6.99 -32.12
N TYR A 563 2.94 -7.50 -32.18
CA TYR A 563 4.14 -6.69 -32.40
C TYR A 563 4.18 -6.09 -33.83
N LEU A 564 3.79 -6.86 -34.85
CA LEU A 564 3.67 -6.40 -36.23
C LEU A 564 2.57 -5.35 -36.39
N ALA A 565 1.42 -5.52 -35.71
CA ALA A 565 0.34 -4.53 -35.70
C ALA A 565 0.75 -3.21 -35.01
N GLN A 566 1.63 -3.26 -34.02
CA GLN A 566 2.26 -2.05 -33.45
C GLN A 566 3.25 -1.39 -34.42
N MET A 567 3.93 -2.18 -35.27
CA MET A 567 4.88 -1.68 -36.27
C MET A 567 4.21 -1.09 -37.51
N ASP A 568 3.00 -1.54 -37.88
CA ASP A 568 2.23 -1.00 -39.02
C ASP A 568 1.78 0.46 -38.83
N GLY A 569 1.87 1.00 -37.62
CA GLY A 569 1.69 2.43 -37.32
C GLY A 569 2.93 3.31 -37.56
N TYR A 570 4.09 2.70 -37.83
CA TYR A 570 5.36 3.40 -38.06
C TYR A 570 5.77 3.26 -39.54
N THR A 571 5.63 4.34 -40.31
CA THR A 571 6.23 4.41 -41.65
C THR A 571 7.76 4.44 -41.50
N VAL A 572 8.40 3.28 -41.64
CA VAL A 572 9.86 3.20 -41.74
C VAL A 572 10.27 3.83 -43.07
N THR A 573 10.68 5.09 -43.04
CA THR A 573 11.35 5.71 -44.18
C THR A 573 12.77 5.18 -44.20
N VAL A 574 13.01 4.12 -44.98
CA VAL A 574 14.36 3.65 -45.26
C VAL A 574 15.05 4.72 -46.10
N GLN A 575 15.93 5.53 -45.50
CA GLN A 575 16.89 6.31 -46.26
C GLN A 575 17.83 5.32 -46.96
N ARG A 576 17.59 5.07 -48.24
CA ARG A 576 18.56 4.43 -49.12
C ARG A 576 19.54 5.47 -49.62
N ASP A 577 20.82 5.13 -49.44
CA ASP A 577 21.99 5.54 -50.21
C ASP A 577 22.36 7.04 -50.19
N LEU A 578 23.21 7.41 -49.22
CA LEU A 578 24.19 8.47 -49.43
C LEU A 578 25.36 7.88 -50.23
N PRO A 579 25.68 8.40 -51.43
CA PRO A 579 26.87 7.98 -52.15
C PRO A 579 28.14 8.39 -51.40
N ALA A 580 29.12 7.48 -51.41
CA ALA A 580 30.41 7.66 -50.76
C ALA A 580 31.12 8.93 -51.24
N ALA A 581 31.78 9.61 -50.29
CA ALA A 581 32.61 10.77 -50.55
C ALA A 581 33.83 10.40 -51.42
N GLU A 582 34.07 11.20 -52.46
CA GLU A 582 35.39 11.48 -53.03
C GLU A 582 35.95 12.78 -52.43
#